data_AF-A0A7D4ARY1-F1
#
_entry.id   AF-A0A7D4ARY1-F1
#
_cell.length_a   1.000
_cell.length_b   1.000
_cell.length_c   1.000
_cell.angle_alpha   90.00
_cell.angle_beta   90.00
_cell.angle_gamma   90.00
#
_symmetry.space_group_name_H-M   'P 1'
#
loop_
_entity.id
_entity.type
_entity.pdbx_description
1 polymer ?
#
loop_
_entity_poly.entity_id
_entity_poly.type
_entity_poly.pdbx_seq_one_letter_code
_entity_poly.pdbx_strand_id
1 'polypeptide(L)' 'MLFYLLPYLLLYLLNVPLALLTAYIAYSHGQSVGRWLVVGLVLPFVSVFLAIAVAIRHKQRAAAARGGAPAPVPQPGEFE' A
#
# COMPACT_ATOMS: atom_id res chain seq x y z
N MET A 1 14.42 -22.17 -3.62
CA MET A 1 12.99 -22.32 -3.30
C MET A 1 12.64 -21.69 -1.95
N LEU A 2 13.33 -22.04 -0.85
CA LEU A 2 13.11 -21.45 0.49
C LEU A 2 13.30 -19.93 0.55
N PHE A 3 14.37 -19.40 -0.07
CA PHE A 3 14.62 -17.94 -0.15
C PHE A 3 13.54 -17.15 -0.89
N TYR A 4 12.82 -17.78 -1.82
CA TYR A 4 11.72 -17.14 -2.54
C TYR A 4 10.46 -17.02 -1.67
N LEU A 5 10.27 -17.93 -0.71
CA LEU A 5 9.12 -17.94 0.20
C LEU A 5 9.33 -17.05 1.42
N LEU A 6 10.59 -16.77 1.78
CA LEU A 6 10.98 -15.92 2.90
C LEU A 6 10.26 -14.56 2.93
N PRO A 7 10.23 -13.75 1.83
CA PRO A 7 9.52 -12.46 1.85
C PRO A 7 8.01 -12.62 2.04
N TYR A 8 7.39 -13.65 1.44
CA TYR A 8 5.97 -13.91 1.61
C TYR A 8 5.65 -14.32 3.05
N LEU A 9 6.50 -15.15 3.67
CA LEU A 9 6.36 -15.56 5.06
C LEU A 9 6.47 -14.35 5.99
N LEU A 10 7.43 -13.46 5.76
CA LEU A 10 7.60 -12.24 6.55
C LEU A 10 6.40 -11.30 6.42
N LEU A 11 5.88 -11.11 5.20
CA LEU A 11 4.66 -10.35 4.95
C LEU A 11 3.46 -10.95 5.69
N TYR A 12 3.30 -12.27 5.65
CA TYR A 12 2.22 -12.95 6.37
C TYR A 12 2.36 -12.81 7.89
N LEU A 13 3.59 -12.96 8.41
CA LEU A 13 3.90 -12.85 9.83
C LEU A 13 3.64 -11.45 10.37
N LEU A 14 3.81 -10.40 9.56
CA LEU A 14 3.48 -9.03 9.91
C LEU A 14 1.97 -8.73 9.77
N ASN A 15 1.33 -9.27 8.73
CA ASN A 15 -0.06 -8.96 8.40
C ASN A 15 -1.05 -9.59 9.38
N VAL A 16 -0.86 -10.87 9.73
CA VAL A 16 -1.74 -11.60 10.64
C VAL A 16 -1.91 -10.94 12.02
N PRO A 17 -0.83 -10.57 12.76
CA PRO A 17 -0.98 -9.89 14.05
C PRO A 17 -1.59 -8.50 13.90
N LEU A 18 -1.35 -7.80 12.79
CA LEU A 18 -1.95 -6.50 12.52
C LEU A 18 -3.46 -6.60 12.29
N ALA A 19 -3.90 -7.63 11.55
CA ALA A 19 -5.31 -7.95 11.37
C ALA A 19 -5.98 -8.35 12.69
N LEU A 20 -5.30 -9.17 13.51
CA LEU A 20 -5.76 -9.54 14.85
C LEU A 20 -5.89 -8.31 15.77
N LEU A 21 -4.92 -7.41 15.76
CA LEU A 21 -4.95 -6.17 16.53
C LEU A 21 -6.15 -5.31 16.11
N THR A 22 -6.36 -5.16 14.80
CA THR A 22 -7.49 -4.41 14.23
C THR A 22 -8.84 -5.00 14.68
N ALA A 23 -8.95 -6.32 14.64
CA ALA A 23 -10.16 -7.02 15.07
C ALA A 23 -10.37 -6.96 16.59
N TYR A 24 -9.30 -7.00 17.38
CA TYR A 24 -9.35 -6.84 18.83
C TYR A 24 -9.83 -5.44 19.23
N ILE A 25 -9.30 -4.40 18.58
CA ILE A 25 -9.75 -3.02 18.79
C ILE A 25 -11.23 -2.87 18.42
N ALA A 26 -11.67 -3.50 17.34
CA ALA A 26 -13.08 -3.47 16.96
C ALA A 26 -13.98 -4.23 17.96
N TYR A 27 -13.51 -5.36 18.46
CA TYR A 27 -14.22 -6.14 19.47
C TYR A 27 -14.44 -5.35 20.76
N SER A 28 -13.42 -4.62 21.21
CA SER A 28 -13.54 -3.78 22.42
C SER A 28 -14.56 -2.64 22.26
N HIS A 29 -14.90 -2.27 21.01
CA HIS A 29 -15.93 -1.29 20.69
C HIS A 29 -17.30 -1.92 20.34
N GLY A 30 -17.50 -3.21 20.63
CA GLY A 30 -18.77 -3.91 20.39
C GLY A 30 -19.04 -4.25 18.92
N GLN A 31 -18.02 -4.15 18.05
CA GLN A 31 -18.13 -4.51 16.64
C GLN A 31 -17.74 -5.98 16.40
N SER A 32 -18.24 -6.58 15.33
CA SER A 32 -17.99 -8.00 15.04
C SER A 32 -16.52 -8.28 14.66
N VAL A 33 -15.86 -9.17 15.40
CA VAL A 33 -14.47 -9.62 15.18
C VAL A 33 -14.23 -10.05 13.74
N GLY A 34 -15.11 -10.88 13.17
CA GLY A 34 -14.93 -11.46 11.84
C GLY A 34 -14.90 -10.41 10.73
N ARG A 35 -15.77 -9.39 10.77
CA ARG A 35 -15.76 -8.31 9.76
C ARG A 35 -14.46 -7.53 9.80
N TRP A 36 -13.96 -7.24 11.00
CA TRP A 36 -12.75 -6.44 11.17
C TRP A 36 -11.46 -7.23 10.94
N LEU A 37 -11.47 -8.55 11.14
CA LEU A 37 -10.40 -9.44 10.66
C LEU A 37 -10.29 -9.41 9.15
N VAL A 38 -11.41 -9.57 8.43
CA VAL A 38 -11.43 -9.52 6.96
C VAL A 38 -10.96 -8.15 6.47
N VAL A 39 -11.41 -7.07 7.11
CA VAL A 39 -10.93 -5.71 6.81
C VAL A 39 -9.42 -5.62 7.01
N GLY A 40 -8.89 -6.00 8.18
CA GLY A 40 -7.45 -5.94 8.46
C GLY A 40 -6.60 -6.77 7.48
N LEU A 41 -7.13 -7.88 6.99
CA LEU A 41 -6.45 -8.76 6.03
C LEU A 41 -6.51 -8.23 4.60
N VAL A 42 -7.64 -7.67 4.17
CA VAL A 42 -7.87 -7.20 2.78
C VAL A 42 -7.36 -5.78 2.55
N LEU A 43 -7.44 -4.91 3.56
CA LEU A 43 -7.03 -3.52 3.49
C LEU A 43 -5.59 -3.30 2.96
N PRO A 44 -4.55 -4.04 3.37
CA PRO A 44 -3.20 -3.86 2.82
C PRO A 44 -3.13 -4.14 1.31
N PHE A 45 -3.92 -5.07 0.79
CA PHE A 45 -3.99 -5.32 -0.66
C PHE A 45 -4.65 -4.15 -1.38
N VAL A 46 -5.78 -3.66 -0.88
CA VAL A 46 -6.50 -2.50 -1.45
C VAL A 46 -5.64 -1.23 -1.40
N SER A 47 -4.85 -1.07 -0.33
CA SER A 47 -3.93 0.06 -0.13
C SER A 47 -2.91 0.18 -1.26
N VAL A 48 -2.38 -0.94 -1.78
CA VAL A 48 -1.43 -0.93 -2.92
C VAL A 48 -2.08 -0.34 -4.17
N PHE A 49 -3.31 -0.76 -4.49
CA PHE A 49 -4.06 -0.20 -5.63
C PHE A 49 -4.35 1.28 -5.44
N LEU A 50 -4.72 1.69 -4.23
CA LEU A 50 -4.93 3.10 -3.91
C LEU A 50 -3.64 3.91 -4.06
N ALA A 51 -2.51 3.40 -3.60
CA ALA A 51 -1.21 4.06 -3.75
C ALA A 51 -0.84 4.25 -5.23
N ILE A 52 -1.08 3.24 -6.07
CA ILE A 52 -0.87 3.32 -7.52
C ILE A 52 -1.82 4.35 -8.13
N ALA A 53 -3.12 4.30 -7.80
CA ALA A 53 -4.10 5.24 -8.32
C ALA A 53 -3.78 6.69 -7.93
N VAL A 54 -3.36 6.91 -6.67
CA VAL A 54 -2.89 8.21 -6.19
C VAL A 54 -1.63 8.65 -6.92
N ALA A 55 -0.66 7.76 -7.14
CA ALA A 55 0.56 8.07 -7.88
C ALA A 55 0.25 8.48 -9.34
N ILE A 56 -0.66 7.76 -10.02
CA ILE A 56 -1.11 8.10 -11.37
C ILE A 56 -1.80 9.46 -11.37
N ARG A 57 -2.75 9.67 -10.44
CA ARG A 57 -3.47 10.95 -10.31
C ARG A 57 -2.51 12.11 -10.03
N HIS A 58 -1.49 11.88 -9.21
CA HIS A 58 -0.48 12.89 -8.90
C HIS A 58 0.36 13.22 -10.15
N LYS A 59 0.78 12.21 -10.93
CA LYS A 59 1.46 12.42 -12.23
C LYS A 59 0.59 13.19 -13.22
N GLN A 60 -0.69 12.86 -13.32
CA GLN A 60 -1.64 13.58 -14.19
C GLN A 60 -1.83 15.04 -13.75
N ARG A 61 -1.97 15.29 -12.45
CA ARG A 61 -2.03 16.65 -11.91
C ARG A 61 -0.74 17.42 -12.15
N ALA A 62 0.42 16.79 -11.99
CA ALA A 62 1.71 17.39 -12.28
C ALA A 62 1.87 17.70 -13.78
N ALA A 63 1.40 16.82 -14.67
CA ALA A 63 1.40 17.05 -16.12
C ALA A 63 0.43 18.17 -16.53
N ALA A 64 -0.76 18.21 -15.94
CA ALA A 64 -1.74 19.28 -16.18
C ALA A 64 -1.26 20.63 -15.64
N ALA A 65 -0.61 20.66 -14.47
CA ALA A 65 0.00 21.87 -13.91
C ALA A 65 1.21 22.35 -14.73
N ARG A 66 1.91 21.46 -15.45
CA ARG A 66 2.96 21.82 -16.41
C ARG A 66 2.43 22.38 -17.72
N GLY A 67 1.12 22.35 -17.97
CA GLY A 67 0.49 23.04 -19.11
C GLY A 67 1.04 22.66 -20.49
N GLY A 68 1.63 21.47 -20.66
CA GLY A 68 2.30 21.05 -21.89
C GLY A 68 3.81 21.31 -21.97
N ALA A 69 4.44 21.84 -20.91
CA ALA A 69 5.89 21.92 -20.83
C ALA A 69 6.50 20.50 -20.70
N PRO A 70 7.50 20.14 -21.54
CA PRO A 70 8.11 18.81 -21.52
C PRO A 70 8.72 18.52 -20.13
N ALA A 71 8.73 17.24 -19.74
CA ALA A 71 9.36 16.85 -18.50
C ALA A 71 10.84 17.28 -18.49
N PRO A 72 11.38 17.74 -17.34
CA PRO A 72 12.80 18.06 -17.23
C PRO A 72 13.59 16.83 -17.67
N VAL A 73 14.48 17.02 -18.66
CA VAL A 73 15.40 15.97 -19.10
C VAL A 73 16.28 15.64 -17.89
N PRO A 74 16.37 14.37 -17.46
CA PRO A 74 17.29 13.99 -16.39
C PRO A 74 18.70 14.41 -16.78
N GLN A 75 19.35 15.24 -15.97
CA GLN A 75 20.72 15.66 -16.28
C GLN A 75 21.66 14.45 -16.16
N PRO A 76 22.56 14.25 -17.13
CA PRO A 76 23.53 13.15 -17.11
C PRO A 76 24.52 13.39 -15.98
N GLY A 77 24.20 12.85 -14.79
CA GLY A 77 24.95 13.06 -13.54
C GLY A 77 24.17 12.64 -12.29
N GLU A 78 22.85 12.43 -12.38
CA GLU A 78 22.02 11.95 -11.25
C GLU A 78 21.97 10.41 -11.13
N PHE A 79 22.79 9.67 -11.89
CA PHE A 79 22.88 8.20 -11.86
C PHE A 79 24.20 7.67 -11.29
N GLU A 80 24.95 8.48 -10.53
CA GLU A 80 26.16 8.03 -9.82
C GLU A 80 25.88 7.68 -8.35
#